data_AF-A0A9K3PIF2-F1
#
_entry.id   AF-A0A9K3PIF2-F1
#
_cell.length_a   1.000
_cell.length_b   1.000
_cell.length_c   1.000
_cell.angle_alpha   90.00
_cell.angle_beta   90.00
_cell.angle_gamma   90.00
#
_symmetry.space_group_name_H-M   'P 1'
#
loop_
_entity.id
_entity.type
_entity.pdbx_description
1 polymer ?
#
loop_
_entity_poly.entity_id
_entity_poly.type
_entity_poly.pdbx_seq_one_letter_code
_entity_poly.pdbx_strand_id
1 'polypeptide(L)'
;MAEDGGGRTPLERPTSQLTPLTKKNNNTIVAWKGPAQGNVVSRNSTAKHKLSDFFPVDTKSTYKNGNETIDNVMQGREQILSILNDAGIVVDNPSEMRRLPRWQQVTELYGPKPVILGLDQCQSFQDRVPPQNRFLGVAGNFNSGTTAFGISLQANCRFPHHNDTMSRLFSNEKVSNVNGMLNQVPWAKHKMAFNKYNHTILSTVPKDHVLPVVLVRDPFYWMQSMCKEGYGVRWDHDSQKHCPNLIPNEFDKKRFGKRLARTNVTSVRVWMGANPTVGPSWDSLVHYWNAWYESYVDATWPRLLIRFEDTLFHPKQVMEEVCRCGGGELVKPFRYLVDEAKWNHKQEQNNMVTAILRYGTARGRYHNMTKDDIAFSDRILNSTLLDVFQYQAPYIHS
;
A
#
# COMPACT_ATOMS: atom_id res chain seq x y z
N MET A 1 47.23 3.65 48.86
CA MET A 1 46.55 4.01 47.60
C MET A 1 46.29 2.70 46.89
N ALA A 2 45.10 2.15 47.10
CA ALA A 2 44.69 0.84 46.59
C ALA A 2 43.62 1.04 45.53
N GLU A 3 43.87 0.51 44.35
CA GLU A 3 42.97 0.52 43.20
C GLU A 3 41.84 -0.49 43.43
N ASP A 4 40.61 0.00 43.34
CA ASP A 4 39.39 -0.78 43.53
C ASP A 4 38.86 -1.24 42.16
N GLY A 5 39.12 -2.51 41.84
CA GLY A 5 38.72 -3.18 40.61
C GLY A 5 37.29 -3.71 40.69
N GLY A 6 36.31 -2.84 40.43
CA GLY A 6 34.89 -3.21 40.33
C GLY A 6 34.54 -3.89 39.01
N GLY A 7 34.62 -5.23 38.97
CA GLY A 7 34.13 -6.05 37.86
C GLY A 7 32.61 -5.97 37.72
N ARG A 8 32.11 -5.40 36.62
CA ARG A 8 30.70 -5.47 36.22
C ARG A 8 30.42 -6.76 35.47
N THR A 9 29.53 -7.57 36.02
CA THR A 9 28.93 -8.73 35.34
C THR A 9 28.03 -8.27 34.17
N PRO A 10 28.01 -8.98 33.03
CA PRO A 10 27.11 -8.66 31.94
C PRO A 10 25.65 -8.95 32.33
N LEU A 11 24.77 -7.95 32.21
CA LEU A 11 23.32 -8.17 32.27
C LEU A 11 22.91 -9.09 31.11
N GLU A 12 22.44 -10.29 31.44
CA GLU A 12 21.72 -11.15 30.52
C GLU A 12 20.46 -10.42 30.01
N ARG A 13 20.36 -10.26 28.69
CA ARG A 13 19.16 -9.71 28.06
C ARG A 13 18.06 -10.78 28.08
N PRO A 14 16.83 -10.45 28.50
CA PRO A 14 15.73 -11.39 28.42
C PRO A 14 15.41 -11.68 26.94
N THR A 15 15.62 -12.93 26.53
CA THR A 15 15.11 -13.48 25.28
C THR A 15 13.59 -13.52 25.35
N SER A 16 12.93 -12.44 24.88
CA SER A 16 11.49 -12.43 24.72
C SER A 16 11.11 -13.40 23.59
N GLN A 17 10.82 -14.65 23.93
CA GLN A 17 10.15 -15.58 23.03
C GLN A 17 8.72 -15.06 22.81
N LEU A 18 8.53 -14.33 21.72
CA LEU A 18 7.21 -14.03 21.20
C LEU A 18 6.59 -15.37 20.77
N THR A 19 5.56 -15.81 21.50
CA THR A 19 4.74 -16.95 21.12
C THR A 19 4.11 -16.69 19.73
N PRO A 20 4.23 -17.62 18.77
CA PRO A 20 3.58 -17.47 17.48
C PRO A 20 2.06 -17.52 17.68
N LEU A 21 1.37 -16.41 17.44
CA LEU A 21 -0.08 -16.42 17.21
C LEU A 21 -0.34 -17.18 15.90
N THR A 22 -0.54 -18.50 16.00
CA THR A 22 -0.91 -19.38 14.89
C THR A 22 -2.40 -19.20 14.56
N LYS A 23 -2.77 -18.06 13.99
CA LYS A 23 -3.92 -18.07 13.08
C LYS A 23 -3.48 -18.82 11.81
N LYS A 24 -4.10 -19.96 11.53
CA LYS A 24 -4.02 -20.63 10.22
C LYS A 24 -4.56 -19.67 9.16
N ASN A 25 -3.69 -18.84 8.58
CA ASN A 25 -4.00 -18.11 7.36
C ASN A 25 -3.89 -19.10 6.20
N ASN A 26 -5.04 -19.59 5.72
CA ASN A 26 -5.15 -20.30 4.44
C ASN A 26 -4.97 -19.33 3.27
N ASN A 27 -3.83 -18.62 3.23
CA ASN A 27 -3.37 -17.91 2.04
C ASN A 27 -2.62 -18.92 1.17
N THR A 28 -3.31 -19.95 0.70
CA THR A 28 -2.78 -20.76 -0.40
C THR A 28 -2.73 -19.81 -1.60
N ILE A 29 -1.53 -19.40 -2.01
CA ILE A 29 -1.33 -18.67 -3.25
C ILE A 29 -1.72 -19.65 -4.35
N VAL A 30 -2.89 -19.44 -4.92
CA VAL A 30 -3.41 -20.32 -5.97
C VAL A 30 -2.52 -20.13 -7.17
N ALA A 31 -1.97 -21.24 -7.68
CA ALA A 31 -1.11 -21.25 -8.85
C ALA A 31 -1.77 -20.44 -9.98
N TRP A 32 -1.10 -19.37 -10.39
CA TRP A 32 -1.53 -18.50 -11.46
C TRP A 32 -1.57 -19.30 -12.77
N LYS A 33 -2.76 -19.56 -13.30
CA LYS A 33 -2.88 -20.00 -14.69
C LYS A 33 -2.62 -18.78 -15.56
N GLY A 34 -1.71 -18.91 -16.54
CA GLY A 34 -1.43 -17.86 -17.51
C GLY A 34 -2.72 -17.36 -18.20
N PRO A 35 -2.74 -16.12 -18.70
CA PRO A 35 -3.97 -15.48 -19.17
C PRO A 35 -4.60 -16.25 -20.33
N ALA A 36 -5.92 -16.42 -20.25
CA ALA A 36 -6.70 -17.12 -21.26
C ALA A 36 -7.13 -16.23 -22.45
N GLN A 37 -7.03 -14.89 -22.34
CA GLN A 37 -7.09 -13.91 -23.44
C GLN A 37 -6.99 -12.50 -22.84
N GLY A 38 -6.11 -11.64 -23.38
CA GLY A 38 -6.03 -10.21 -23.02
C GLY A 38 -4.98 -9.81 -21.97
N ASN A 39 -4.89 -8.49 -21.73
CA ASN A 39 -3.94 -7.82 -20.83
C ASN A 39 -4.41 -7.85 -19.36
N VAL A 40 -5.05 -8.92 -18.92
CA VAL A 40 -5.73 -8.98 -17.60
C VAL A 40 -5.10 -10.06 -16.72
N VAL A 41 -4.83 -9.69 -15.47
CA VAL A 41 -4.55 -10.60 -14.38
C VAL A 41 -5.87 -10.85 -13.64
N SER A 42 -6.55 -11.95 -13.99
CA SER A 42 -7.80 -12.42 -13.36
C SER A 42 -7.69 -13.90 -13.04
N ARG A 43 -8.39 -14.36 -12.01
CA ARG A 43 -8.46 -15.79 -11.65
C ARG A 43 -9.57 -16.54 -12.40
N ASN A 44 -10.65 -15.85 -12.76
CA ASN A 44 -11.92 -16.49 -13.13
C ASN A 44 -12.51 -16.04 -14.47
N SER A 45 -11.89 -15.11 -15.20
CA SER A 45 -12.52 -14.53 -16.39
C SER A 45 -11.77 -14.80 -17.69
N THR A 46 -12.46 -15.46 -18.63
CA THR A 46 -12.25 -15.38 -20.08
C THR A 46 -13.14 -14.30 -20.73
N ALA A 47 -14.01 -13.64 -19.95
CA ALA A 47 -15.02 -12.73 -20.46
C ALA A 47 -14.51 -11.27 -20.48
N LYS A 48 -14.95 -10.51 -21.49
CA LYS A 48 -14.79 -9.05 -21.50
C LYS A 48 -15.56 -8.47 -20.32
N HIS A 49 -14.88 -7.68 -19.48
CA HIS A 49 -15.51 -7.01 -18.35
C HIS A 49 -16.16 -5.70 -18.81
N LYS A 50 -17.40 -5.45 -18.40
CA LYS A 50 -18.05 -4.15 -18.55
C LYS A 50 -17.81 -3.30 -17.30
N LEU A 51 -17.78 -1.98 -17.46
CA LEU A 51 -17.63 -1.08 -16.32
C LEU A 51 -18.74 -1.27 -15.27
N SER A 52 -19.97 -1.56 -15.73
CA SER A 52 -21.12 -1.96 -14.91
C SER A 52 -20.81 -3.04 -13.87
N ASP A 53 -19.95 -3.99 -14.22
CA ASP A 53 -19.68 -5.21 -13.43
C ASP A 53 -18.94 -4.89 -12.12
N PHE A 54 -18.34 -3.69 -12.04
CA PHE A 54 -17.56 -3.25 -10.88
C PHE A 54 -18.31 -2.29 -9.96
N PHE A 55 -19.54 -1.90 -10.31
CA PHE A 55 -20.35 -1.03 -9.47
C PHE A 55 -21.22 -1.84 -8.50
N PRO A 56 -21.41 -1.37 -7.25
CA PRO A 56 -22.37 -1.98 -6.34
C PRO A 56 -23.79 -1.96 -6.94
N VAL A 57 -24.47 -3.11 -6.89
CA VAL A 57 -25.81 -3.36 -7.47
C VAL A 57 -26.86 -2.34 -7.02
N ASP A 58 -26.72 -1.79 -5.81
CA ASP A 58 -27.68 -0.83 -5.24
C ASP A 58 -27.43 0.64 -5.60
N THR A 59 -26.41 0.95 -6.40
CA THR A 59 -26.24 2.31 -6.91
C THR A 59 -27.13 2.55 -8.12
N LYS A 60 -28.46 2.52 -7.93
CA LYS A 60 -29.43 3.06 -8.89
C LYS A 60 -29.18 4.57 -9.01
N SER A 61 -28.23 4.90 -9.86
CA SER A 61 -27.87 6.25 -10.25
C SER A 61 -29.10 6.93 -10.82
N THR A 62 -29.69 7.86 -10.07
CA THR A 62 -30.82 8.70 -10.50
C THR A 62 -30.39 9.79 -11.49
N TYR A 63 -29.26 9.60 -12.20
CA TYR A 63 -28.84 10.51 -13.26
C TYR A 63 -29.92 10.51 -14.33
N LYS A 64 -30.69 11.61 -14.37
CA LYS A 64 -31.60 11.90 -15.46
C LYS A 64 -30.78 11.91 -16.75
N ASN A 65 -31.21 11.16 -17.76
CA ASN A 65 -30.60 11.16 -19.08
C ASN A 65 -30.69 12.57 -19.68
N GLY A 66 -29.71 13.42 -19.39
CA GLY A 66 -29.46 14.62 -20.19
C GLY A 66 -28.97 14.19 -21.56
N ASN A 67 -29.39 14.89 -22.62
CA ASN A 67 -28.98 14.68 -24.01
C ASN A 67 -27.49 14.98 -24.29
N GLU A 68 -26.58 14.74 -23.34
CA GLU A 68 -25.14 14.87 -23.59
C GLU A 68 -24.68 13.74 -24.50
N THR A 69 -23.86 14.11 -25.49
CA THR A 69 -23.20 13.16 -26.39
C THR A 69 -22.10 12.39 -25.66
N ILE A 70 -21.71 11.21 -26.17
CA ILE A 70 -20.58 10.43 -25.66
C ILE A 70 -19.31 11.29 -25.63
N ASP A 71 -19.05 12.06 -26.69
CA ASP A 71 -17.87 12.92 -26.82
C ASP A 71 -17.77 13.94 -25.67
N ASN A 72 -18.90 14.55 -25.29
CA ASN A 72 -18.93 15.51 -24.18
C ASN A 72 -18.60 14.85 -22.83
N VAL A 73 -19.02 13.60 -22.62
CA VAL A 73 -18.72 12.87 -21.37
C VAL A 73 -17.28 12.37 -21.33
N MET A 74 -16.73 12.00 -22.49
CA MET A 74 -15.33 11.58 -22.64
C MET A 74 -14.34 12.71 -22.38
N GLN A 75 -14.74 13.96 -22.63
CA GLN A 75 -13.87 15.12 -22.46
C GLN A 75 -13.28 15.20 -21.04
N GLY A 76 -11.95 15.18 -20.98
CA GLY A 76 -11.17 15.20 -19.74
C GLY A 76 -11.08 13.86 -19.01
N ARG A 77 -11.54 12.74 -19.61
CA ARG A 77 -11.45 11.37 -19.06
C ARG A 77 -10.65 10.42 -19.95
N GLU A 78 -10.06 10.93 -21.02
CA GLU A 78 -9.39 10.17 -22.07
C GLU A 78 -8.30 9.26 -21.49
N GLN A 79 -7.50 9.78 -20.55
CA GLN A 79 -6.44 9.02 -19.88
C GLN A 79 -6.99 7.85 -19.05
N ILE A 80 -8.06 8.08 -18.28
CA ILE A 80 -8.69 7.02 -17.46
C ILE A 80 -9.34 5.97 -18.37
N LEU A 81 -10.03 6.39 -19.42
CA LEU A 81 -10.63 5.50 -20.40
C LEU A 81 -9.56 4.68 -21.13
N SER A 82 -8.40 5.27 -21.46
CA SER A 82 -7.26 4.56 -22.04
C SER A 82 -6.74 3.47 -21.10
N ILE A 83 -6.57 3.77 -19.80
CA ILE A 83 -6.15 2.77 -18.80
C ILE A 83 -7.16 1.62 -18.70
N LEU A 84 -8.46 1.93 -18.64
CA LEU A 84 -9.52 0.91 -18.55
C LEU A 84 -9.60 0.05 -19.81
N ASN A 85 -9.51 0.67 -21.00
CA ASN A 85 -9.51 -0.04 -22.27
C ASN A 85 -8.29 -0.96 -22.41
N ASP A 86 -7.10 -0.48 -22.03
CA ASP A 86 -5.88 -1.27 -21.99
C ASP A 86 -5.99 -2.47 -21.03
N ALA A 87 -6.75 -2.31 -19.95
CA ALA A 87 -7.10 -3.34 -18.99
C ALA A 87 -8.26 -4.25 -19.46
N GLY A 88 -8.72 -4.11 -20.71
CA GLY A 88 -9.80 -4.93 -21.27
C GLY A 88 -11.18 -4.64 -20.70
N ILE A 89 -11.38 -3.48 -20.05
CA ILE A 89 -12.65 -3.03 -19.50
C ILE A 89 -13.34 -2.15 -20.53
N VAL A 90 -14.49 -2.61 -21.04
CA VAL A 90 -15.28 -1.87 -22.01
C VAL A 90 -16.12 -0.82 -21.29
N VAL A 91 -16.00 0.44 -21.74
CA VAL A 91 -16.78 1.57 -21.25
C VAL A 91 -17.58 2.15 -22.42
N ASP A 92 -18.85 1.78 -22.53
CA ASP A 92 -19.74 2.18 -23.64
C ASP A 92 -20.99 2.96 -23.17
N ASN A 93 -21.17 3.10 -21.86
CA ASN A 93 -22.32 3.78 -21.26
C ASN A 93 -21.94 5.18 -20.74
N PRO A 94 -22.51 6.28 -21.30
CA PRO A 94 -22.26 7.64 -20.84
C PRO A 94 -22.51 7.85 -19.34
N SER A 95 -23.56 7.25 -18.78
CA SER A 95 -23.91 7.40 -17.36
C SER A 95 -22.87 6.77 -16.44
N GLU A 96 -22.19 5.72 -16.89
CA GLU A 96 -21.09 5.09 -16.15
C GLU A 96 -19.79 5.90 -16.30
N MET A 97 -19.50 6.40 -17.50
CA MET A 97 -18.35 7.28 -17.74
C MET A 97 -18.38 8.52 -16.85
N ARG A 98 -19.55 9.12 -16.61
CA ARG A 98 -19.71 10.28 -15.72
C ARG A 98 -19.23 10.02 -14.29
N ARG A 99 -19.26 8.77 -13.84
CA ARG A 99 -18.79 8.38 -12.50
C ARG A 99 -17.27 8.40 -12.39
N LEU A 100 -16.57 8.20 -13.52
CA LEU A 100 -15.11 8.24 -13.55
C LEU A 100 -14.61 9.66 -13.26
N PRO A 101 -13.49 9.80 -12.53
CA PRO A 101 -12.85 11.09 -12.32
C PRO A 101 -12.37 11.66 -13.66
N ARG A 102 -12.38 12.99 -13.77
CA ARG A 102 -11.62 13.68 -14.81
C ARG A 102 -10.12 13.59 -14.48
N TRP A 103 -9.28 13.55 -15.50
CA TRP A 103 -7.82 13.54 -15.36
C TRP A 103 -7.31 14.78 -14.63
N GLN A 104 -7.96 15.93 -14.83
CA GLN A 104 -7.67 17.14 -14.06
C GLN A 104 -7.82 16.91 -12.55
N GLN A 105 -8.87 16.21 -12.10
CA GLN A 105 -9.08 15.95 -10.67
C GLN A 105 -7.99 15.03 -10.08
N VAL A 106 -7.50 14.07 -10.88
CA VAL A 106 -6.39 13.20 -10.49
C VAL A 106 -5.09 14.00 -10.38
N THR A 107 -4.80 14.82 -11.38
CA THR A 107 -3.55 15.59 -11.46
C THR A 107 -3.51 16.77 -10.50
N GLU A 108 -4.65 17.34 -10.13
CA GLU A 108 -4.73 18.29 -9.02
C GLU A 108 -4.28 17.64 -7.72
N LEU A 109 -4.73 16.41 -7.44
CA LEU A 109 -4.41 15.70 -6.19
C LEU A 109 -2.98 15.18 -6.11
N TYR A 110 -2.48 14.62 -7.19
CA TYR A 110 -1.23 13.85 -7.17
C TYR A 110 -0.17 14.35 -8.16
N GLY A 111 -0.48 15.36 -8.98
CA GLY A 111 0.39 15.82 -10.05
C GLY A 111 0.25 15.02 -11.35
N PRO A 112 0.86 15.48 -12.46
CA PRO A 112 0.74 14.87 -13.78
C PRO A 112 1.68 13.68 -14.03
N LYS A 113 2.61 13.41 -13.11
CA LYS A 113 3.66 12.39 -13.25
C LYS A 113 3.72 11.54 -11.99
N PRO A 114 4.15 10.26 -12.09
CA PRO A 114 4.35 9.44 -10.91
C PRO A 114 5.53 9.96 -10.07
N VAL A 115 5.43 9.78 -8.76
CA VAL A 115 6.50 10.07 -7.79
C VAL A 115 7.16 8.75 -7.41
N ILE A 116 8.43 8.60 -7.82
CA ILE A 116 9.25 7.42 -7.56
C ILE A 116 10.59 7.89 -6.97
N LEU A 117 10.76 7.72 -5.67
CA LEU A 117 11.98 8.09 -4.97
C LEU A 117 13.01 6.97 -5.05
N GLY A 118 14.30 7.34 -5.04
CA GLY A 118 15.42 6.38 -5.02
C GLY A 118 15.85 5.89 -6.40
N LEU A 119 15.32 6.46 -7.49
CA LEU A 119 15.76 6.12 -8.85
C LEU A 119 17.26 6.41 -9.09
N ASP A 120 17.82 7.35 -8.35
CA ASP A 120 19.25 7.67 -8.31
C ASP A 120 20.11 6.52 -7.73
N GLN A 121 19.53 5.63 -6.93
CA GLN A 121 20.23 4.52 -6.27
C GLN A 121 20.22 3.23 -7.09
N CYS A 122 19.50 3.20 -8.22
CA CYS A 122 19.34 2.01 -9.06
C CYS A 122 20.67 1.47 -9.56
N GLN A 123 21.54 2.33 -10.11
CA GLN A 123 22.82 1.91 -10.66
C GLN A 123 23.72 1.29 -9.58
N SER A 124 23.80 1.93 -8.41
CA SER A 124 24.55 1.40 -7.27
C SER A 124 24.05 0.01 -6.82
N PHE A 125 22.73 -0.22 -6.82
CA PHE A 125 22.18 -1.54 -6.55
C PHE A 125 22.59 -2.56 -7.62
N GLN A 126 22.46 -2.19 -8.90
CA GLN A 126 22.77 -3.07 -10.03
C GLN A 126 24.26 -3.44 -10.06
N ASP A 127 25.16 -2.49 -9.82
CA ASP A 127 26.61 -2.74 -9.82
C ASP A 127 27.03 -3.68 -8.68
N ARG A 128 26.40 -3.54 -7.51
CA ARG A 128 26.72 -4.31 -6.31
C ARG A 128 26.18 -5.74 -6.34
N VAL A 129 25.04 -5.98 -7.00
CA VAL A 129 24.37 -7.29 -6.98
C VAL A 129 24.43 -7.91 -8.38
N PRO A 130 25.07 -9.09 -8.55
CA PRO A 130 25.15 -9.76 -9.84
C PRO A 130 23.75 -10.01 -10.44
N PRO A 131 23.54 -9.85 -11.76
CA PRO A 131 22.23 -9.96 -12.41
C PRO A 131 21.43 -11.21 -12.02
N GLN A 132 22.10 -12.36 -11.91
CA GLN A 132 21.50 -13.65 -11.56
C GLN A 132 20.97 -13.74 -10.12
N ASN A 133 21.42 -12.82 -9.26
CA ASN A 133 21.11 -12.81 -7.84
C ASN A 133 20.21 -11.64 -7.43
N ARG A 134 19.80 -10.76 -8.36
CA ARG A 134 18.95 -9.60 -8.04
C ARG A 134 17.52 -10.04 -7.73
N PHE A 135 16.91 -9.35 -6.77
CA PHE A 135 15.50 -9.49 -6.42
C PHE A 135 14.85 -8.12 -6.28
N LEU A 136 13.58 -8.00 -6.68
CA LEU A 136 12.70 -6.91 -6.23
C LEU A 136 11.79 -7.44 -5.14
N GLY A 137 11.64 -6.71 -4.02
CA GLY A 137 10.79 -7.14 -2.92
C GLY A 137 9.80 -6.08 -2.49
N VAL A 138 8.52 -6.44 -2.36
CA VAL A 138 7.52 -5.47 -1.94
C VAL A 138 7.58 -5.17 -0.44
N ALA A 139 7.53 -3.90 -0.08
CA ALA A 139 7.37 -3.42 1.29
C ALA A 139 6.27 -2.35 1.33
N GLY A 140 5.74 -2.07 2.52
CA GLY A 140 4.68 -1.08 2.70
C GLY A 140 3.94 -1.28 4.00
N ASN A 141 3.38 -0.20 4.55
CA ASN A 141 2.53 -0.31 5.73
C ASN A 141 1.31 -1.21 5.45
N PHE A 142 0.61 -1.67 6.48
CA PHE A 142 -0.67 -2.36 6.28
C PHE A 142 -1.61 -1.48 5.45
N ASN A 143 -2.41 -2.10 4.58
CA ASN A 143 -3.35 -1.41 3.69
C ASN A 143 -2.75 -0.38 2.70
N SER A 144 -1.46 -0.45 2.38
CA SER A 144 -0.83 0.40 1.33
C SER A 144 -0.88 -0.19 -0.09
N GLY A 145 -1.64 -1.28 -0.31
CA GLY A 145 -1.73 -1.92 -1.62
C GLY A 145 -0.60 -2.92 -1.94
N THR A 146 0.26 -3.27 -0.98
CA THR A 146 1.40 -4.20 -1.20
C THR A 146 1.02 -5.52 -1.88
N THR A 147 -0.17 -6.07 -1.62
CA THR A 147 -0.58 -7.34 -2.24
C THR A 147 -0.88 -7.14 -3.72
N ALA A 148 -1.65 -6.11 -4.06
CA ALA A 148 -1.97 -5.79 -5.46
C ALA A 148 -0.68 -5.51 -6.24
N PHE A 149 0.21 -4.68 -5.68
CA PHE A 149 1.48 -4.37 -6.33
C PHE A 149 2.39 -5.59 -6.48
N GLY A 150 2.48 -6.48 -5.48
CA GLY A 150 3.28 -7.71 -5.59
C GLY A 150 2.78 -8.64 -6.69
N ILE A 151 1.46 -8.74 -6.88
CA ILE A 151 0.86 -9.49 -7.99
C ILE A 151 1.21 -8.84 -9.33
N SER A 152 1.01 -7.52 -9.45
CA SER A 152 1.33 -6.77 -10.66
C SER A 152 2.82 -6.85 -11.01
N LEU A 153 3.70 -6.81 -10.02
CA LEU A 153 5.16 -6.92 -10.19
C LEU A 153 5.53 -8.30 -10.75
N GLN A 154 4.99 -9.38 -10.16
CA GLN A 154 5.22 -10.75 -10.63
C GLN A 154 4.66 -11.01 -12.04
N ALA A 155 3.58 -10.32 -12.42
CA ALA A 155 2.95 -10.46 -13.72
C ALA A 155 3.66 -9.66 -14.83
N ASN A 156 4.36 -8.58 -14.49
CA ASN A 156 4.84 -7.58 -15.45
C ASN A 156 6.34 -7.36 -15.44
N CYS A 157 7.08 -7.97 -14.53
CA CYS A 157 8.51 -7.76 -14.39
C CYS A 157 9.26 -9.08 -14.48
N ARG A 158 10.42 -9.07 -15.15
CA ARG A 158 11.35 -10.20 -15.15
C ARG A 158 12.80 -9.75 -15.18
N PHE A 159 13.66 -10.54 -14.56
CA PHE A 159 15.10 -10.47 -14.73
C PHE A 159 15.55 -11.53 -15.74
N PRO A 160 16.03 -11.14 -16.95
CA PRO A 160 16.39 -12.09 -18.01
C PRO A 160 17.45 -13.13 -17.61
N HIS A 161 18.32 -12.78 -16.68
CA HIS A 161 19.44 -13.62 -16.23
C HIS A 161 19.21 -14.27 -14.86
N HIS A 162 18.01 -14.17 -14.27
CA HIS A 162 17.76 -14.70 -12.94
C HIS A 162 17.75 -16.22 -12.92
N ASN A 163 18.39 -16.82 -11.91
CA ASN A 163 18.48 -18.27 -11.81
C ASN A 163 17.15 -18.85 -11.33
N ASP A 164 16.39 -19.42 -12.26
CA ASP A 164 15.04 -19.93 -12.01
C ASP A 164 15.01 -21.15 -11.08
N THR A 165 16.17 -21.74 -10.78
CA THR A 165 16.30 -22.83 -9.81
C THR A 165 15.81 -22.38 -8.42
N MET A 166 16.01 -21.11 -8.07
CA MET A 166 15.53 -20.55 -6.81
C MET A 166 14.00 -20.42 -6.76
N SER A 167 13.32 -20.19 -7.88
CA SER A 167 11.85 -20.08 -7.95
C SER A 167 11.16 -21.36 -7.41
N ARG A 168 11.77 -22.54 -7.59
CA ARG A 168 11.21 -23.83 -7.12
C ARG A 168 11.29 -24.04 -5.61
N LEU A 169 12.22 -23.38 -4.92
CA LEU A 169 12.38 -23.52 -3.46
C LEU A 169 11.25 -22.83 -2.67
N PHE A 170 10.54 -21.89 -3.29
CA PHE A 170 9.52 -21.07 -2.63
C PHE A 170 8.09 -21.59 -2.75
N SER A 171 7.86 -22.74 -3.41
CA SER A 171 6.50 -23.27 -3.64
C SER A 171 5.73 -23.62 -2.36
N ASN A 172 6.45 -23.85 -1.25
CA ASN A 172 5.88 -24.16 0.07
C ASN A 172 5.94 -22.97 1.05
N GLU A 173 6.51 -21.84 0.66
CA GLU A 173 6.74 -20.71 1.56
C GLU A 173 5.64 -19.64 1.44
N LYS A 174 5.47 -18.85 2.52
CA LYS A 174 4.57 -17.68 2.54
C LYS A 174 5.02 -16.57 1.56
N VAL A 175 6.18 -16.72 0.95
CA VAL A 175 6.76 -15.81 -0.03
C VAL A 175 6.64 -16.47 -1.40
N SER A 176 6.06 -15.77 -2.37
CA SER A 176 6.16 -16.17 -3.78
C SER A 176 7.33 -15.44 -4.43
N ASN A 177 8.10 -16.16 -5.24
CA ASN A 177 9.12 -15.64 -6.14
C ASN A 177 8.75 -16.01 -7.57
N VAL A 178 8.66 -15.03 -8.46
CA VAL A 178 8.46 -15.24 -9.89
C VAL A 178 9.51 -14.40 -10.62
N ASN A 179 10.49 -15.02 -11.27
CA ASN A 179 11.55 -14.32 -12.02
C ASN A 179 12.32 -13.26 -11.20
N GLY A 180 12.56 -13.52 -9.91
CA GLY A 180 13.22 -12.59 -8.98
C GLY A 180 12.30 -11.53 -8.37
N MET A 181 10.98 -11.63 -8.59
CA MET A 181 9.98 -10.74 -8.02
C MET A 181 9.36 -11.35 -6.76
N LEU A 182 9.72 -10.83 -5.59
CA LEU A 182 9.24 -11.27 -4.29
C LEU A 182 7.97 -10.50 -3.90
N ASN A 183 6.92 -11.22 -3.50
CA ASN A 183 5.69 -10.60 -2.97
C ASN A 183 5.87 -9.91 -1.60
N GLN A 184 7.04 -10.06 -0.98
CA GLN A 184 7.48 -9.34 0.21
C GLN A 184 9.01 -9.37 0.35
N VAL A 185 9.56 -8.37 1.03
CA VAL A 185 10.98 -8.35 1.43
C VAL A 185 11.32 -9.44 2.48
N PRO A 186 12.59 -9.89 2.56
CA PRO A 186 13.03 -10.92 3.52
C PRO A 186 12.85 -10.59 5.00
N TRP A 187 12.65 -9.33 5.37
CA TRP A 187 12.40 -8.87 6.74
C TRP A 187 10.93 -8.49 6.98
N ALA A 188 10.02 -9.10 6.21
CA ALA A 188 8.58 -8.88 6.21
C ALA A 188 8.14 -7.50 5.72
N LYS A 189 7.20 -7.49 4.76
CA LYS A 189 6.75 -6.27 4.06
C LYS A 189 6.17 -5.16 4.94
N HIS A 190 5.60 -5.50 6.10
CA HIS A 190 4.95 -4.53 7.00
C HIS A 190 5.85 -4.06 8.15
N LYS A 191 7.16 -4.36 8.10
CA LYS A 191 8.15 -3.91 9.08
C LYS A 191 8.81 -2.62 8.63
N MET A 192 9.23 -1.82 9.61
CA MET A 192 9.99 -0.59 9.40
C MET A 192 11.39 -0.92 8.87
N ALA A 193 12.06 0.06 8.23
CA ALA A 193 13.33 -0.18 7.56
C ALA A 193 14.44 -0.67 8.50
N PHE A 194 14.49 -0.18 9.74
CA PHE A 194 15.48 -0.62 10.74
C PHE A 194 15.35 -2.11 11.13
N ASN A 195 14.23 -2.76 10.79
CA ASN A 195 14.08 -4.20 10.99
C ASN A 195 14.82 -5.03 9.94
N LYS A 196 15.35 -4.42 8.86
CA LYS A 196 16.04 -5.12 7.76
C LYS A 196 16.98 -6.19 8.28
N TYR A 197 17.93 -5.84 9.16
CA TYR A 197 18.94 -6.79 9.64
C TYR A 197 18.52 -7.61 10.86
N ASN A 198 17.53 -7.13 11.63
CA ASN A 198 17.12 -7.75 12.90
C ASN A 198 15.87 -8.65 12.79
N HIS A 199 15.26 -8.75 11.61
CA HIS A 199 14.13 -9.64 11.36
C HIS A 199 14.33 -10.40 10.04
N THR A 200 14.05 -11.69 10.03
CA THR A 200 14.17 -12.54 8.84
C THR A 200 12.98 -13.48 8.78
N ILE A 201 12.23 -13.42 7.70
CA ILE A 201 11.19 -14.39 7.34
C ILE A 201 11.61 -15.25 6.14
N LEU A 202 12.68 -14.85 5.44
CA LEU A 202 13.23 -15.52 4.27
C LEU A 202 14.75 -15.60 4.41
N SER A 203 15.27 -16.70 4.94
CA SER A 203 16.71 -16.88 5.18
C SER A 203 17.50 -17.25 3.91
N THR A 204 16.81 -17.75 2.89
CA THR A 204 17.41 -18.22 1.63
C THR A 204 17.78 -17.09 0.67
N VAL A 205 17.24 -15.89 0.86
CA VAL A 205 17.53 -14.71 0.04
C VAL A 205 18.37 -13.72 0.85
N PRO A 206 19.62 -13.44 0.46
CA PRO A 206 20.42 -12.41 1.09
C PRO A 206 19.71 -11.06 1.01
N LYS A 207 19.51 -10.41 2.16
CA LYS A 207 18.76 -9.14 2.27
C LYS A 207 19.34 -8.03 1.40
N ASP A 208 20.64 -8.07 1.16
CA ASP A 208 21.37 -7.08 0.37
C ASP A 208 21.28 -7.32 -1.14
N HIS A 209 20.73 -8.46 -1.57
CA HIS A 209 20.40 -8.78 -2.96
C HIS A 209 18.98 -8.32 -3.35
N VAL A 210 18.21 -7.79 -2.40
CA VAL A 210 16.84 -7.33 -2.62
C VAL A 210 16.82 -5.81 -2.69
N LEU A 211 16.30 -5.26 -3.80
CA LEU A 211 15.88 -3.88 -3.89
C LEU A 211 14.41 -3.79 -3.46
N PRO A 212 14.10 -3.21 -2.28
CA PRO A 212 12.73 -3.12 -1.85
C PRO A 212 11.99 -2.01 -2.58
N VAL A 213 10.75 -2.30 -2.99
CA VAL A 213 9.80 -1.37 -3.56
C VAL A 213 8.73 -1.09 -2.52
N VAL A 214 8.79 0.10 -1.93
CA VAL A 214 8.01 0.52 -0.77
C VAL A 214 6.78 1.28 -1.23
N LEU A 215 5.61 0.78 -0.84
CA LEU A 215 4.33 1.41 -1.17
C LEU A 215 3.94 2.43 -0.10
N VAL A 216 3.81 3.68 -0.53
CA VAL A 216 3.27 4.80 0.23
C VAL A 216 1.85 5.04 -0.23
N ARG A 217 0.94 5.39 0.66
CA ARG A 217 -0.44 5.72 0.30
C ARG A 217 -0.83 7.03 0.96
N ASP A 218 -1.71 7.79 0.30
CA ASP A 218 -2.24 9.03 0.87
C ASP A 218 -2.65 8.80 2.33
N PRO A 219 -2.14 9.62 3.28
CA PRO A 219 -2.30 9.34 4.71
C PRO A 219 -3.76 9.26 5.14
N PHE A 220 -4.66 10.05 4.54
CA PHE A 220 -6.06 10.07 4.94
C PHE A 220 -6.81 8.85 4.43
N TYR A 221 -6.61 8.50 3.15
CA TYR A 221 -7.16 7.26 2.60
C TYR A 221 -6.58 6.01 3.28
N TRP A 222 -5.30 6.04 3.62
CA TRP A 222 -4.67 4.98 4.39
C TRP A 222 -5.30 4.83 5.78
N MET A 223 -5.44 5.91 6.55
CA MET A 223 -6.08 5.87 7.87
C MET A 223 -7.50 5.32 7.81
N GLN A 224 -8.31 5.74 6.82
CA GLN A 224 -9.64 5.17 6.60
C GLN A 224 -9.61 3.66 6.32
N SER A 225 -8.60 3.18 5.60
CA SER A 225 -8.47 1.74 5.37
C SER A 225 -8.03 0.97 6.61
N MET A 226 -7.26 1.59 7.49
CA MET A 226 -6.92 1.01 8.80
C MET A 226 -8.16 0.81 9.67
N CYS A 227 -9.17 1.70 9.57
CA CYS A 227 -10.46 1.54 10.27
C CYS A 227 -11.22 0.26 9.91
N LYS A 228 -11.01 -0.26 8.71
CA LYS A 228 -11.64 -1.52 8.29
C LYS A 228 -10.88 -2.72 8.85
N GLU A 229 -9.55 -2.67 8.74
CA GLU A 229 -8.66 -3.77 9.10
C GLU A 229 -7.33 -3.23 9.62
N GLY A 230 -7.17 -3.13 10.95
CA GLY A 230 -5.92 -2.64 11.57
C GLY A 230 -4.76 -3.65 11.52
N TYR A 231 -5.06 -4.93 11.29
CA TYR A 231 -4.09 -6.03 11.29
C TYR A 231 -3.24 -6.09 12.57
N GLY A 232 -1.93 -5.84 12.45
CA GLY A 232 -0.98 -5.82 13.56
C GLY A 232 -0.97 -4.50 14.33
N VAL A 233 -1.57 -3.46 13.77
CA VAL A 233 -1.65 -2.11 14.35
C VAL A 233 -3.01 -1.96 15.01
N ARG A 234 -3.03 -1.55 16.28
CA ARG A 234 -4.22 -1.54 17.12
C ARG A 234 -4.35 -0.20 17.82
N TRP A 235 -5.60 0.26 17.96
CA TRP A 235 -6.01 1.39 18.78
C TRP A 235 -7.50 1.26 19.09
N ASP A 236 -7.95 1.94 20.13
CA ASP A 236 -9.36 1.94 20.52
C ASP A 236 -10.17 2.81 19.57
N HIS A 237 -11.08 2.21 18.79
CA HIS A 237 -11.90 2.91 17.79
C HIS A 237 -13.22 2.22 17.49
N ASP A 238 -14.13 2.94 16.84
CA ASP A 238 -15.38 2.43 16.28
C ASP A 238 -15.46 2.77 14.80
N SER A 239 -15.30 1.75 13.95
CA SER A 239 -15.28 1.90 12.50
C SER A 239 -16.58 2.41 11.88
N GLN A 240 -17.71 2.35 12.62
CA GLN A 240 -19.02 2.78 12.14
C GLN A 240 -19.40 4.19 12.59
N LYS A 241 -18.73 4.74 13.62
CA LYS A 241 -19.12 6.00 14.25
C LYS A 241 -18.07 7.08 14.10
N HIS A 242 -16.84 6.79 14.49
CA HIS A 242 -15.75 7.74 14.46
C HIS A 242 -14.43 7.00 14.31
N CYS A 243 -13.85 7.09 13.11
CA CYS A 243 -12.58 6.47 12.79
C CYS A 243 -11.95 7.24 11.62
N PRO A 244 -10.67 7.63 11.68
CA PRO A 244 -9.59 7.13 12.56
C PRO A 244 -9.52 7.71 13.97
N ASN A 245 -10.50 8.51 14.40
CA ASN A 245 -10.64 9.05 15.76
C ASN A 245 -9.31 9.54 16.36
N LEU A 246 -8.62 10.40 15.60
CA LEU A 246 -7.31 10.92 16.01
C LEU A 246 -7.45 11.75 17.28
N ILE A 247 -8.52 12.54 17.37
CA ILE A 247 -8.94 13.27 18.56
C ILE A 247 -10.20 12.62 19.14
N PRO A 248 -10.19 12.14 20.39
CA PRO A 248 -11.37 11.50 20.95
C PRO A 248 -12.47 12.53 21.27
N ASN A 249 -13.66 12.32 20.70
CA ASN A 249 -14.85 13.12 21.02
C ASN A 249 -15.64 12.51 22.20
N GLU A 250 -16.78 13.11 22.57
CA GLU A 250 -17.60 12.63 23.68
C GLU A 250 -18.10 11.19 23.50
N PHE A 251 -18.37 10.77 22.26
CA PHE A 251 -18.73 9.39 21.96
C PHE A 251 -17.56 8.44 22.26
N ASP A 252 -16.34 8.77 21.80
CA ASP A 252 -15.16 7.92 22.04
C ASP A 252 -14.83 7.84 23.53
N LYS A 253 -14.87 8.98 24.23
CA LYS A 253 -14.64 9.04 25.68
C LYS A 253 -15.65 8.20 26.45
N LYS A 254 -16.93 8.22 26.06
CA LYS A 254 -17.96 7.38 26.66
C LYS A 254 -17.75 5.90 26.35
N ARG A 255 -17.42 5.56 25.10
CA ARG A 255 -17.28 4.18 24.62
C ARG A 255 -16.03 3.50 25.18
N PHE A 256 -14.90 4.19 25.18
CA PHE A 256 -13.59 3.67 25.59
C PHE A 256 -13.19 4.12 27.00
N GLY A 257 -13.99 4.98 27.63
CA GLY A 257 -14.11 5.20 29.07
C GLY A 257 -12.75 5.28 29.76
N LYS A 258 -12.41 4.26 30.55
CA LYS A 258 -11.19 4.24 31.39
C LYS A 258 -9.87 4.43 30.63
N ARG A 259 -9.82 4.12 29.32
CA ARG A 259 -8.59 4.24 28.53
C ARG A 259 -8.39 5.64 27.95
N LEU A 260 -9.48 6.35 27.64
CA LEU A 260 -9.43 7.70 27.06
C LEU A 260 -9.79 8.80 28.08
N ALA A 261 -10.59 8.50 29.10
CA ALA A 261 -11.09 9.45 30.10
C ALA A 261 -10.11 9.70 31.27
N ARG A 262 -9.01 8.94 31.37
CA ARG A 262 -8.05 9.08 32.48
C ARG A 262 -7.04 10.20 32.32
N THR A 263 -7.07 10.93 31.21
CA THR A 263 -6.02 11.89 30.86
C THR A 263 -6.60 13.01 30.00
N ASN A 264 -5.99 14.19 30.04
CA ASN A 264 -6.15 15.25 29.03
C ASN A 264 -5.55 14.76 27.70
N VAL A 265 -6.12 13.68 27.14
CA VAL A 265 -5.59 12.98 25.97
C VAL A 265 -5.82 13.86 24.75
N THR A 266 -4.72 14.35 24.19
CA THR A 266 -4.72 15.12 22.95
C THR A 266 -4.72 14.25 21.70
N SER A 267 -4.58 12.91 21.82
CA SER A 267 -4.70 11.97 20.69
C SER A 267 -4.87 10.50 21.08
N VAL A 268 -5.48 9.68 20.21
CA VAL A 268 -5.67 8.24 20.49
C VAL A 268 -4.41 7.42 20.18
N ARG A 269 -3.77 6.88 21.24
CA ARG A 269 -2.54 6.07 21.15
C ARG A 269 -2.72 4.80 20.31
N VAL A 270 -1.72 4.53 19.47
CA VAL A 270 -1.63 3.36 18.60
C VAL A 270 -0.49 2.45 19.06
N TRP A 271 -0.64 1.14 18.92
CA TRP A 271 0.43 0.19 19.23
C TRP A 271 0.47 -0.99 18.25
N MET A 272 1.63 -1.64 18.17
CA MET A 272 1.81 -2.88 17.43
C MET A 272 2.16 -4.01 18.39
N GLY A 273 1.29 -5.01 18.49
CA GLY A 273 1.48 -6.13 19.41
C GLY A 273 0.18 -6.64 20.03
N ALA A 274 0.30 -7.50 21.05
CA ALA A 274 -0.85 -8.09 21.70
C ALA A 274 -1.66 -7.04 22.50
N ASN A 275 -0.97 -6.11 23.15
CA ASN A 275 -1.54 -5.04 23.98
C ASN A 275 -0.62 -3.80 23.97
N PRO A 276 -1.06 -2.64 24.50
CA PRO A 276 -0.28 -1.39 24.48
C PRO A 276 1.03 -1.41 25.29
N THR A 277 1.21 -2.39 26.19
CA THR A 277 2.43 -2.51 27.01
C THR A 277 3.48 -3.44 26.38
N VAL A 278 3.11 -4.15 25.31
CA VAL A 278 3.98 -5.12 24.62
C VAL A 278 4.15 -4.68 23.17
N GLY A 279 5.31 -4.07 22.89
CA GLY A 279 5.72 -3.65 21.55
C GLY A 279 5.81 -2.13 21.41
N PRO A 280 6.17 -1.64 20.20
CA PRO A 280 6.25 -0.22 19.93
C PRO A 280 4.85 0.42 19.91
N SER A 281 4.79 1.68 20.31
CA SER A 281 3.58 2.49 20.33
C SER A 281 3.85 3.91 19.87
N TRP A 282 2.81 4.59 19.41
CA TRP A 282 2.84 5.96 18.90
C TRP A 282 1.64 6.72 19.43
N ASP A 283 1.75 8.04 19.52
CA ASP A 283 0.70 8.88 20.12
C ASP A 283 -0.58 8.92 19.28
N SER A 284 -0.49 8.67 17.98
CA SER A 284 -1.63 8.57 17.07
C SER A 284 -1.33 7.75 15.81
N LEU A 285 -2.35 7.49 14.98
CA LEU A 285 -2.16 6.88 13.67
C LEU A 285 -1.30 7.75 12.74
N VAL A 286 -1.36 9.08 12.89
CA VAL A 286 -0.53 10.03 12.13
C VAL A 286 0.95 9.85 12.49
N HIS A 287 1.27 9.79 13.79
CA HIS A 287 2.64 9.55 14.24
C HIS A 287 3.18 8.20 13.76
N TYR A 288 2.34 7.16 13.76
CA TYR A 288 2.74 5.86 13.21
C TYR A 288 2.99 5.92 11.70
N TRP A 289 2.17 6.65 10.93
CA TRP A 289 2.40 6.85 9.50
C TRP A 289 3.73 7.58 9.25
N ASN A 290 3.97 8.71 9.93
CA ASN A 290 5.22 9.46 9.82
C ASN A 290 6.43 8.57 10.11
N ALA A 291 6.47 7.96 11.30
CA ALA A 291 7.61 7.14 11.73
C ALA A 291 7.88 5.95 10.80
N TRP A 292 6.83 5.36 10.22
CA TRP A 292 6.99 4.24 9.29
C TRP A 292 7.69 4.69 8.01
N TYR A 293 7.22 5.78 7.39
CA TYR A 293 7.76 6.27 6.13
C TYR A 293 9.08 7.00 6.27
N GLU A 294 9.29 7.78 7.35
CA GLU A 294 10.60 8.32 7.74
C GLU A 294 11.65 7.23 7.80
N SER A 295 11.34 6.08 8.45
CA SER A 295 12.31 4.99 8.55
C SER A 295 12.82 4.51 7.19
N TYR A 296 11.96 4.49 6.17
CA TYR A 296 12.37 4.16 4.81
C TYR A 296 13.00 5.37 4.12
N VAL A 297 12.48 6.59 4.23
CA VAL A 297 13.09 7.79 3.63
C VAL A 297 14.52 8.01 4.14
N ASP A 298 14.82 7.67 5.39
CA ASP A 298 16.14 7.86 6.00
C ASP A 298 17.07 6.65 5.83
N ALA A 299 16.61 5.56 5.20
CA ALA A 299 17.42 4.37 5.02
C ALA A 299 18.67 4.68 4.16
N THR A 300 19.82 4.15 4.56
CA THR A 300 21.11 4.39 3.88
C THR A 300 21.42 3.38 2.78
N TRP A 301 20.47 2.50 2.47
CA TRP A 301 20.61 1.45 1.46
C TRP A 301 19.62 1.63 0.29
N PRO A 302 19.93 1.07 -0.90
CA PRO A 302 19.10 1.23 -2.10
C PRO A 302 17.65 0.76 -1.91
N ARG A 303 16.70 1.59 -2.33
CA ARG A 303 15.26 1.32 -2.23
C ARG A 303 14.49 2.18 -3.21
N LEU A 304 13.26 1.78 -3.50
CA LEU A 304 12.29 2.63 -4.17
C LEU A 304 11.14 2.94 -3.23
N LEU A 305 10.63 4.17 -3.24
CA LEU A 305 9.36 4.53 -2.62
C LEU A 305 8.43 5.04 -3.71
N ILE A 306 7.24 4.43 -3.80
CA ILE A 306 6.23 4.74 -4.82
C ILE A 306 4.88 4.99 -4.16
N ARG A 307 4.09 5.91 -4.70
CA ARG A 307 2.71 6.07 -4.26
C ARG A 307 1.85 4.94 -4.80
N PHE A 308 0.93 4.46 -3.99
CA PHE A 308 -0.08 3.49 -4.38
C PHE A 308 -0.95 4.06 -5.51
N GLU A 309 -1.28 5.34 -5.44
CA GLU A 309 -2.09 6.06 -6.41
C GLU A 309 -1.42 6.08 -7.80
N ASP A 310 -0.10 6.21 -7.86
CA ASP A 310 0.65 6.15 -9.12
C ASP A 310 0.59 4.75 -9.76
N THR A 311 0.45 3.69 -8.95
CA THR A 311 0.24 2.33 -9.48
C THR A 311 -1.13 2.16 -10.15
N LEU A 312 -2.08 3.07 -9.90
CA LEU A 312 -3.41 3.06 -10.51
C LEU A 312 -3.46 3.96 -11.76
N PHE A 313 -2.87 5.16 -11.67
CA PHE A 313 -2.99 6.20 -12.70
C PHE A 313 -1.82 6.23 -13.69
N HIS A 314 -0.67 5.66 -13.32
CA HIS A 314 0.51 5.53 -14.18
C HIS A 314 1.07 4.09 -14.17
N PRO A 315 0.25 3.02 -14.25
CA PRO A 315 0.66 1.64 -13.97
C PRO A 315 1.83 1.16 -14.85
N LYS A 316 1.77 1.44 -16.16
CA LYS A 316 2.83 1.06 -17.12
C LYS A 316 4.14 1.77 -16.80
N GLN A 317 4.11 3.09 -16.64
CA GLN A 317 5.29 3.90 -16.36
C GLN A 317 5.94 3.51 -15.03
N VAL A 318 5.15 3.37 -13.96
CA VAL A 318 5.67 2.94 -12.65
C VAL A 318 6.33 1.57 -12.74
N MET A 319 5.70 0.61 -13.40
CA MET A 319 6.27 -0.73 -13.51
C MET A 319 7.53 -0.75 -14.36
N GLU A 320 7.57 -0.01 -15.47
CA GLU A 320 8.75 0.10 -16.33
C GLU A 320 9.95 0.65 -15.56
N GLU A 321 9.74 1.74 -14.82
CA GLU A 321 10.78 2.35 -13.99
C GLU A 321 11.27 1.42 -12.87
N VAL A 322 10.35 0.74 -12.19
CA VAL A 322 10.67 -0.23 -11.13
C VAL A 322 11.47 -1.40 -11.69
N CYS A 323 11.05 -1.98 -12.81
CA CYS A 323 11.77 -3.09 -13.46
C CYS A 323 13.17 -2.67 -13.90
N ARG A 324 13.27 -1.55 -14.62
CA ARG A 324 14.53 -1.00 -15.10
C ARG A 324 15.48 -0.71 -13.95
N CYS A 325 14.98 -0.16 -12.84
CA CYS A 325 15.77 0.12 -11.65
C CYS A 325 16.39 -1.13 -11.03
N GLY A 326 15.66 -2.25 -11.01
CA GLY A 326 16.20 -3.54 -10.58
C GLY A 326 17.20 -4.17 -11.55
N GLY A 327 17.35 -3.63 -12.77
CA GLY A 327 18.08 -4.25 -13.87
C GLY A 327 17.28 -5.35 -14.58
N GLY A 328 15.96 -5.25 -14.56
CA GLY A 328 15.03 -6.12 -15.26
C GLY A 328 14.31 -5.40 -16.39
N GLU A 329 13.32 -6.08 -16.96
CA GLU A 329 12.54 -5.57 -18.08
C GLU A 329 11.05 -5.77 -17.89
N LEU A 330 10.28 -4.88 -18.51
CA LEU A 330 8.83 -4.95 -18.54
C LEU A 330 8.38 -6.08 -19.48
N VAL A 331 7.56 -6.99 -18.96
CA VAL A 331 6.91 -8.04 -19.75
C VAL A 331 5.86 -7.42 -20.66
N LYS A 332 5.87 -7.82 -21.93
CA LYS A 332 4.91 -7.37 -22.94
C LYS A 332 3.97 -8.53 -23.36
N PRO A 333 2.67 -8.27 -23.54
CA PRO A 333 1.99 -7.01 -23.23
C PRO A 333 1.83 -6.81 -21.71
N PHE A 334 1.68 -5.55 -21.29
CA PHE A 334 1.44 -5.19 -19.88
C PHE A 334 0.10 -5.75 -19.41
N ARG A 335 0.06 -6.31 -18.20
CA ARG A 335 -1.09 -6.99 -17.59
C ARG A 335 -1.60 -6.21 -16.39
N TYR A 336 -2.87 -5.85 -16.41
CA TYR A 336 -3.56 -5.12 -15.35
C TYR A 336 -4.20 -6.07 -14.35
N LEU A 337 -4.02 -5.80 -13.06
CA LEU A 337 -4.79 -6.46 -12.01
C LEU A 337 -6.14 -5.77 -11.89
N VAL A 338 -7.16 -6.33 -12.55
CA VAL A 338 -8.50 -5.76 -12.61
C VAL A 338 -9.34 -6.18 -11.41
N ASP A 339 -9.23 -7.47 -11.02
CA ASP A 339 -9.96 -8.05 -9.90
C ASP A 339 -9.37 -7.65 -8.54
N GLU A 340 -10.07 -8.03 -7.47
CA GLU A 340 -9.56 -7.88 -6.11
C GLU A 340 -8.25 -8.64 -5.89
N ALA A 341 -7.30 -8.01 -5.21
CA ALA A 341 -6.03 -8.66 -4.85
C ALA A 341 -6.16 -9.66 -3.67
N LYS A 342 -7.27 -9.65 -2.92
CA LYS A 342 -7.47 -10.46 -1.71
C LYS A 342 -8.79 -11.24 -1.76
N TRP A 343 -8.80 -12.36 -2.49
CA TRP A 343 -10.00 -13.12 -2.85
C TRP A 343 -10.80 -13.78 -1.71
N ASN A 344 -10.27 -13.86 -0.48
CA ASN A 344 -10.92 -14.58 0.62
C ASN A 344 -11.70 -13.66 1.57
N HIS A 345 -11.74 -12.35 1.32
CA HIS A 345 -12.47 -11.41 2.17
C HIS A 345 -13.86 -11.19 1.58
N LYS A 346 -14.89 -11.73 2.24
CA LYS A 346 -16.31 -11.63 1.84
C LYS A 346 -16.89 -10.20 1.87
N GLN A 347 -16.08 -9.17 2.10
CA GLN A 347 -16.53 -7.80 2.30
C GLN A 347 -15.83 -6.83 1.35
N GLU A 348 -16.68 -6.17 0.55
CA GLU A 348 -16.42 -5.03 -0.33
C GLU A 348 -15.33 -5.16 -1.40
N GLN A 349 -15.77 -4.96 -2.65
CA GLN A 349 -14.94 -5.01 -3.85
C GLN A 349 -13.95 -3.85 -3.92
N ASN A 350 -12.68 -4.10 -3.56
CA ASN A 350 -11.56 -3.20 -3.87
C ASN A 350 -10.86 -3.66 -5.16
N ASN A 351 -11.61 -3.66 -6.27
CA ASN A 351 -11.10 -3.91 -7.61
C ASN A 351 -10.46 -2.62 -8.18
N MET A 352 -9.86 -2.73 -9.38
CA MET A 352 -9.16 -1.60 -10.01
C MET A 352 -10.09 -0.39 -10.26
N VAL A 353 -11.31 -0.63 -10.72
CA VAL A 353 -12.28 0.44 -11.02
C VAL A 353 -12.71 1.15 -9.75
N THR A 354 -13.07 0.41 -8.69
CA THR A 354 -13.47 1.02 -7.43
C THR A 354 -12.31 1.77 -6.77
N ALA A 355 -11.08 1.32 -6.97
CA ALA A 355 -9.88 2.07 -6.58
C ALA A 355 -9.75 3.39 -7.37
N ILE A 356 -9.82 3.36 -8.71
CA ILE A 356 -9.77 4.57 -9.56
C ILE A 356 -10.82 5.60 -9.13
N LEU A 357 -12.06 5.17 -8.90
CA LEU A 357 -13.15 6.04 -8.47
C LEU A 357 -12.87 6.66 -7.09
N ARG A 358 -12.32 5.86 -6.18
CA ARG A 358 -12.08 6.27 -4.80
C ARG A 358 -10.94 7.27 -4.67
N TYR A 359 -9.84 7.03 -5.37
CA TYR A 359 -8.63 7.83 -5.23
C TYR A 359 -8.54 8.97 -6.23
N GLY A 360 -9.27 8.91 -7.35
CA GLY A 360 -9.16 9.92 -8.41
C GLY A 360 -9.88 11.24 -8.16
N THR A 361 -10.51 11.42 -6.99
CA THR A 361 -11.13 12.69 -6.58
C THR A 361 -10.89 12.93 -5.11
N ALA A 362 -10.96 14.18 -4.65
CA ALA A 362 -10.88 14.52 -3.22
C ALA A 362 -12.11 14.02 -2.43
N ARG A 363 -13.15 13.55 -3.13
CA ARG A 363 -14.41 13.12 -2.52
C ARG A 363 -14.14 11.92 -1.62
N GLY A 364 -14.45 12.08 -0.34
CA GLY A 364 -14.25 11.04 0.65
C GLY A 364 -12.82 10.91 1.16
N ARG A 365 -11.89 11.80 0.79
CA ARG A 365 -10.53 11.85 1.37
C ARG A 365 -10.55 12.02 2.89
N TYR A 366 -11.53 12.74 3.42
CA TYR A 366 -11.72 12.95 4.87
C TYR A 366 -12.98 12.26 5.41
N HIS A 367 -13.45 11.18 4.75
CA HIS A 367 -14.66 10.50 5.19
C HIS A 367 -14.53 9.99 6.63
N ASN A 368 -15.55 10.26 7.45
CA ASN A 368 -15.64 9.93 8.88
C ASN A 368 -14.60 10.60 9.80
N MET A 369 -13.85 11.59 9.31
CA MET A 369 -13.00 12.45 10.13
C MET A 369 -13.77 13.69 10.59
N THR A 370 -13.59 14.06 11.85
CA THR A 370 -14.08 15.32 12.41
C THR A 370 -13.18 16.50 12.02
N LYS A 371 -13.65 17.73 12.24
CA LYS A 371 -12.80 18.93 12.08
C LYS A 371 -11.57 18.88 12.97
N ASP A 372 -11.70 18.33 14.18
CA ASP A 372 -10.59 18.20 15.13
C ASP A 372 -9.55 17.17 14.64
N ASP A 373 -9.98 16.06 14.02
CA ASP A 373 -9.04 15.11 13.40
C ASP A 373 -8.25 15.74 12.26
N ILE A 374 -8.92 16.53 11.41
CA ILE A 374 -8.29 17.18 10.27
C ILE A 374 -7.30 18.24 10.77
N ALA A 375 -7.71 19.08 11.72
CA ALA A 375 -6.84 20.09 12.33
C ALA A 375 -5.67 19.47 13.10
N PHE A 376 -5.88 18.34 13.77
CA PHE A 376 -4.81 17.59 14.40
C PHE A 376 -3.84 17.01 13.36
N SER A 377 -4.35 16.41 12.28
CA SER A 377 -3.52 15.86 11.21
C SER A 377 -2.68 16.93 10.53
N ASP A 378 -3.24 18.10 10.28
CA ASP A 378 -2.54 19.24 9.69
C ASP A 378 -1.32 19.67 10.49
N ARG A 379 -1.44 19.68 11.83
CA ARG A 379 -0.33 20.04 12.73
C ARG A 379 0.73 18.95 12.89
N ILE A 380 0.35 17.69 12.72
CA ILE A 380 1.18 16.53 13.14
C ILE A 380 1.76 15.77 11.96
N LEU A 381 1.11 15.78 10.79
CA LEU A 381 1.68 15.18 9.59
C LEU A 381 3.02 15.85 9.26
N ASN A 382 4.03 15.03 8.99
CA ASN A 382 5.33 15.55 8.61
C ASN A 382 5.24 16.21 7.23
N SER A 383 5.36 17.54 7.20
CA SER A 383 5.28 18.34 5.97
C SER A 383 6.36 17.97 4.96
N THR A 384 7.57 17.59 5.40
CA THR A 384 8.63 17.08 4.53
C THR A 384 8.21 15.80 3.83
N LEU A 385 7.55 14.86 4.52
CA LEU A 385 7.03 13.65 3.87
C LEU A 385 5.91 13.98 2.88
N LEU A 386 5.02 14.91 3.22
CA LEU A 386 3.95 15.33 2.31
C LEU A 386 4.53 15.95 1.03
N ASP A 387 5.54 16.82 1.15
CA ASP A 387 6.24 17.44 0.02
C ASP A 387 6.98 16.39 -0.83
N VAL A 388 7.77 15.54 -0.17
CA VAL A 388 8.53 14.46 -0.81
C VAL A 388 7.64 13.51 -1.62
N PHE A 389 6.45 13.19 -1.11
CA PHE A 389 5.47 12.36 -1.83
C PHE A 389 4.46 13.18 -2.65
N GLN A 390 4.56 14.50 -2.67
CA GLN A 390 3.63 15.40 -3.34
C GLN A 390 2.16 15.13 -2.99
N TYR A 391 1.88 14.86 -1.70
CA TYR A 391 0.52 14.82 -1.20
C TYR A 391 0.10 16.20 -0.73
N GLN A 392 -1.11 16.62 -1.08
CA GLN A 392 -1.67 17.86 -0.57
C GLN A 392 -1.89 17.78 0.95
N ALA A 393 -1.45 18.81 1.68
CA ALA A 393 -1.83 19.01 3.08
C ALA A 393 -3.36 19.15 3.23
N PRO A 394 -3.92 18.92 4.43
CA PRO A 394 -5.30 19.28 4.74
C PRO A 394 -5.65 20.70 4.32
N TYR A 395 -6.83 20.86 3.73
CA TYR A 395 -7.39 22.17 3.51
C TYR A 395 -8.39 22.47 4.62
N ILE A 396 -8.03 23.35 5.55
CA ILE A 396 -8.93 23.85 6.59
C ILE A 396 -9.45 25.20 6.09
N HIS A 397 -10.73 25.27 5.68
CA HIS A 397 -11.40 26.55 5.50
C HIS A 397 -11.45 27.22 6.89
N SER A 398 -10.57 28.19 7.12
CA SER A 398 -10.53 29.03 8.32
C SER A 398 -11.74 29.95 8.41
#